data_AF-A0A447JK77-F1
#
_entry.id   AF-A0A447JK77-F1
#
_cell.length_a   1.000
_cell.length_b   1.000
_cell.length_c   1.000
_cell.angle_alpha   90.00
_cell.angle_beta   90.00
_cell.angle_gamma   90.00
#
_symmetry.space_group_name_H-M   'P 1'
#
loop_
_entity.id
_entity.type
_entity.pdbx_description
1 polymer ?
#
loop_
_entity_poly.entity_id
_entity_poly.type
_entity_poly.pdbx_seq_one_letter_code
_entity_poly.pdbx_strand_id
1 'polypeptide(L)' 'MTGIGRKSMQGDIRFADVLEKMGATITWGDDFIACTRGELHAIDMDMNHIPDAAMTIATTALFAKGTTDVAQYL' A
#
# COMPACT_ATOMS: atom_id res chain seq x y z
N MET A 1 9.74 2.47 8.16
CA MET A 1 9.37 3.16 9.42
C MET A 1 9.73 2.27 10.60
N THR A 2 10.24 2.85 11.68
CA THR A 2 10.43 2.17 12.98
C THR A 2 9.21 2.41 13.87
N GLY A 3 8.69 1.37 14.54
CA GLY A 3 7.49 1.41 15.39
C GLY A 3 6.24 0.77 14.78
N ILE A 4 6.34 0.22 13.56
CA ILE A 4 5.26 -0.52 12.89
C ILE A 4 5.72 -1.98 12.79
N GLY A 5 5.39 -2.79 13.78
CA GLY A 5 5.57 -4.24 13.72
C GLY A 5 4.36 -4.93 13.09
N ARG A 6 4.38 -6.26 12.90
CA ARG A 6 3.22 -7.08 12.45
C ARG A 6 1.96 -6.96 13.33
N LYS A 7 2.04 -6.25 14.46
CA LYS A 7 0.95 -5.97 15.40
C LYS A 7 0.43 -4.53 15.33
N SER A 8 1.00 -3.68 14.47
CA SER A 8 0.56 -2.28 14.35
C SER A 8 -0.82 -2.17 13.71
N MET A 9 -1.47 -1.04 13.99
CA MET A 9 -2.80 -0.61 13.58
C MET A 9 -3.14 -1.12 12.17
N GLN A 10 -4.22 -1.89 12.03
CA GLN A 10 -4.57 -2.69 10.84
C GLN A 10 -4.48 -1.93 9.49
N GLY A 11 -4.55 -0.60 9.49
CA GLY A 11 -4.38 0.24 8.30
C GLY A 11 -2.97 0.22 7.70
N ASP A 12 -1.92 0.22 8.54
CA ASP A 12 -0.52 0.24 8.07
C ASP A 12 -0.15 -1.07 7.36
N ILE A 13 -0.66 -2.18 7.89
CA ILE A 13 -0.43 -3.51 7.32
C ILE A 13 -1.10 -3.62 5.96
N ARG A 14 -2.36 -3.18 5.87
CA ARG A 14 -3.08 -3.20 4.60
C ARG A 14 -2.43 -2.29 3.56
N PHE A 15 -1.91 -1.13 3.96
CA PHE A 15 -1.17 -0.27 3.04
C PHE A 15 0.10 -0.95 2.49
N ALA A 16 0.87 -1.63 3.35
CA ALA A 16 2.03 -2.40 2.92
C ALA A 16 1.64 -3.53 1.95
N ASP A 17 0.55 -4.26 2.22
CA ASP A 17 0.04 -5.31 1.33
C ASP A 17 -0.34 -4.76 -0.05
N VAL A 18 -0.93 -3.57 -0.12
CA VAL A 18 -1.25 -2.93 -1.40
C VAL A 18 0.02 -2.55 -2.16
N LEU A 19 0.99 -1.95 -1.48
CA LEU A 19 2.26 -1.60 -2.11
C LEU A 19 2.99 -2.83 -2.65
N GLU A 20 2.94 -3.95 -1.91
CA GLU A 20 3.48 -5.23 -2.38
C GLU A 20 2.77 -5.72 -3.64
N LYS A 21 1.43 -5.64 -3.69
CA LYS A 21 0.63 -5.97 -4.89
C LYS A 21 0.95 -5.06 -6.08
N MET A 22 1.27 -3.80 -5.83
CA MET A 22 1.74 -2.88 -6.88
C MET A 22 3.16 -3.20 -7.36
N GLY A 23 3.90 -4.13 -6.72
CA GLY A 23 5.26 -4.51 -7.12
C GLY A 23 6.36 -3.89 -6.26
N ALA A 24 6.03 -3.22 -5.16
CA ALA A 24 7.05 -2.86 -4.17
C ALA A 24 7.53 -4.09 -3.40
N THR A 25 8.78 -4.09 -2.96
CA THR A 25 9.30 -5.15 -2.08
C THR A 25 9.12 -4.72 -0.63
N ILE A 26 8.31 -5.45 0.12
CA ILE A 26 8.09 -5.21 1.55
C ILE A 26 8.92 -6.19 2.36
N THR A 27 9.72 -5.66 3.30
CA THR A 27 10.46 -6.44 4.28
C THR A 27 9.94 -6.12 5.67
N TRP A 28 9.47 -7.16 6.35
CA TRP A 28 8.94 -7.10 7.71
C TRP A 28 10.07 -7.42 8.70
N GLY A 29 10.40 -6.45 9.55
CA GLY A 29 11.17 -6.67 10.77
C GLY A 29 10.26 -6.75 11.99
N ASP A 30 10.82 -7.11 13.15
CA ASP A 30 10.05 -7.26 14.38
C ASP A 30 9.37 -5.95 14.81
N ASP A 31 10.06 -4.82 14.63
CA ASP A 31 9.59 -3.47 14.99
C ASP A 31 9.59 -2.47 13.82
N PHE A 32 9.74 -2.95 12.58
CA PHE A 32 9.77 -2.07 11.41
C PHE A 32 9.19 -2.71 10.15
N ILE A 33 8.72 -1.84 9.27
CA ILE A 33 8.45 -2.17 7.86
C ILE A 33 9.42 -1.37 7.00
N ALA A 34 10.14 -2.07 6.13
CA ALA A 34 10.95 -1.49 5.08
C ALA A 34 10.27 -1.73 3.72
N CYS A 35 10.14 -0.69 2.93
CA CYS A 35 9.59 -0.75 1.57
C CYS A 35 10.67 -0.28 0.60
N THR A 36 10.97 -1.12 -0.39
CA THR A 36 11.87 -0.76 -1.50
C THR A 36 11.05 -0.69 -2.77
N ARG A 37 11.16 0.44 -3.49
CA ARG A 37 10.44 0.60 -4.76
C ARG A 37 10.98 -0.37 -5.81
N GLY A 38 10.08 -1.14 -6.42
CA GLY A 38 10.33 -1.90 -7.65
C GLY A 38 9.80 -1.14 -8.87
N GLU A 39 9.58 -1.84 -9.98
CA GLU A 39 8.67 -1.32 -11.02
C GLU A 39 7.24 -1.43 -10.50
N LEU A 40 6.54 -0.28 -10.41
CA LEU A 40 5.17 -0.26 -9.94
C LEU A 40 4.21 -0.60 -11.10
N HIS A 41 3.25 -1.45 -10.81
CA HIS A 41 2.20 -1.87 -11.73
C HIS A 41 0.84 -1.40 -11.21
N ALA A 42 -0.02 -1.03 -12.16
CA ALA A 42 -1.37 -0.65 -11.84
C ALA A 42 -2.13 -1.80 -11.17
N ILE A 43 -3.02 -1.43 -10.24
CA ILE A 43 -3.86 -2.37 -9.51
C ILE A 43 -5.32 -1.94 -9.62
N ASP A 44 -6.23 -2.90 -9.46
CA ASP A 44 -7.66 -2.68 -9.33
C ASP A 44 -8.06 -3.14 -7.91
N MET A 45 -8.51 -2.19 -7.07
CA MET A 45 -8.83 -2.49 -5.67
C MET A 45 -9.97 -1.64 -5.09
N ASP A 46 -10.84 -2.32 -4.34
CA ASP A 46 -11.82 -1.70 -3.45
C ASP A 46 -11.15 -1.30 -2.13
N MET A 47 -11.24 -0.01 -1.78
CA MET A 47 -10.66 0.57 -0.58
C MET A 47 -11.68 1.09 0.43
N ASN A 48 -12.94 0.67 0.34
CA ASN A 48 -13.99 1.01 1.32
C ASN A 48 -13.60 0.70 2.77
N HIS A 49 -12.75 -0.31 2.98
CA HIS A 49 -12.32 -0.74 4.32
C HIS A 49 -11.07 -0.02 4.84
N ILE A 50 -10.42 0.84 4.03
CA ILE A 50 -9.18 1.57 4.35
C ILE A 50 -9.15 2.94 3.63
N PRO A 51 -10.10 3.84 3.92
CA PRO A 51 -10.22 5.12 3.22
C PRO A 51 -8.94 5.97 3.29
N ASP A 52 -8.20 5.91 4.41
CA ASP A 52 -6.95 6.66 4.60
C ASP A 52 -5.80 6.14 3.71
N ALA A 53 -5.80 4.84 3.41
CA ALA A 53 -4.80 4.24 2.51
C ALA A 53 -5.10 4.58 1.05
N ALA A 54 -6.38 4.75 0.68
CA ALA A 54 -6.80 5.05 -0.69
C ALA A 54 -6.15 6.31 -1.25
N MET A 55 -6.12 7.41 -0.49
CA MET A 55 -5.47 8.65 -0.91
C MET A 55 -3.96 8.48 -1.13
N THR A 56 -3.31 7.67 -0.29
CA THR A 56 -1.87 7.40 -0.39
C THR A 56 -1.56 6.50 -1.59
N ILE A 57 -2.42 5.51 -1.88
CA ILE A 57 -2.29 4.64 -3.05
C ILE A 57 -2.59 5.39 -4.34
N ALA A 58 -3.57 6.28 -4.37
CA ALA A 58 -3.85 7.14 -5.53
C ALA A 58 -2.62 7.97 -5.94
N THR A 59 -1.85 8.47 -4.96
CA THR A 59 -0.59 9.18 -5.23
C THR A 59 0.49 8.24 -5.77
N THR A 60 0.56 7.01 -5.24
CA THR A 60 1.53 5.99 -5.69
C THR A 60 1.21 5.51 -7.11
N ALA A 61 -0.07 5.41 -7.46
CA ALA A 61 -0.57 5.00 -8.77
C ALA A 61 -0.12 5.90 -9.93
N LEU A 62 0.16 7.18 -9.66
CA LEU A 62 0.73 8.11 -10.66
C LEU A 62 2.08 7.65 -11.21
N PHE A 63 2.80 6.81 -10.46
CA PHE A 63 4.10 6.27 -10.83
C PHE A 63 4.02 4.82 -11.30
N ALA A 64 2.83 4.21 -11.32
CA ALA A 64 2.61 2.86 -11.76
C ALA A 64 2.46 2.79 -13.29
N LYS A 65 2.93 1.70 -13.89
CA LYS A 65 2.68 1.40 -15.30
C LYS A 65 1.26 0.86 -15.46
N GLY A 66 0.42 1.60 -16.21
CA GLY A 66 -0.97 1.23 -16.50
C GLY A 66 -1.98 2.16 -15.84
N THR A 67 -3.28 1.84 -15.97
CA THR A 67 -4.37 2.57 -15.31
C THR A 67 -4.71 1.86 -14.01
N THR A 68 -4.60 2.55 -12.88
CA THR A 68 -4.99 2.03 -11.57
C THR A 68 -6.42 2.47 -11.28
N ASP A 69 -7.29 1.52 -10.99
CA ASP A 69 -8.67 1.77 -10.57
C ASP A 69 -8.78 1.56 -9.05
N VAL A 70 -9.14 2.62 -8.33
CA VAL A 70 -9.33 2.59 -6.88
C VAL A 70 -10.75 3.05 -6.58
N ALA A 71 -11.59 2.13 -6.10
CA ALA A 71 -12.96 2.42 -5.74
C ALA A 71 -13.05 2.72 -4.23
N GLN A 72 -13.60 3.88 -3.90
CA GLN A 72 -13.90 4.28 -2.52
C GLN A 72 -15.25 5.00 -2.53
N TYR A 73 -16.25 4.41 -1.85
CA TYR A 73 -17.53 5.05 -1.58
C TYR A 73 -17.44 5.80 -0.25
N LEU A 74 -17.95 7.03 -0.22
CA LEU A 74 -17.99 7.92 0.96
C LEU A 74 -19.03 7.47 1.99
#